data_AF-A0A7J2RV34-F1
#
_entry.id   AF-A0A7J2RV34-F1
#
_cell.length_a   1.000
_cell.length_b   1.000
_cell.length_c   1.000
_cell.angle_alpha   90.00
_cell.angle_beta   90.00
_cell.angle_gamma   90.00
#
_symmetry.space_group_name_H-M   'P 1'
#
loop_
_entity.id
_entity.type
_entity.pdbx_description
1 polymer ?
#
loop_
_entity_poly.entity_id
_entity_poly.type
_entity_poly.pdbx_seq_one_letter_code
_entity_poly.pdbx_strand_id
1 'polypeptide(L)'
;MVRSLDVVDEHQCKTSIPKQEITKPKIKGKIFSPLIGALIASPLSSLLPGLGSGQAAILGNTISKTDRRGFLILLGATNTLVMGFSFISLYLISRTRTGAAVAISELIGGFSINVLVLILVIALIAGIISFFLTLFLAKFFSLRITKISYSKLSKGTLIVITILVLLVSKFSGLVVFAIATITGIYCISLGVRRTQMMGCLLIPTIIFYLV
;
A
#
# COMPACT_ATOMS: atom_id res chain seq x y z
N MET A 1 3.81 14.28 -23.50
CA MET A 1 4.84 15.30 -23.79
C MET A 1 4.43 16.55 -23.02
N VAL A 2 5.34 17.21 -22.31
CA VAL A 2 5.14 18.18 -21.21
C VAL A 2 4.88 17.55 -19.83
N ARG A 3 5.95 17.04 -19.19
CA ARG A 3 6.03 16.84 -17.72
C ARG A 3 7.44 16.57 -17.16
N SER A 4 8.47 16.63 -18.01
CA SER A 4 9.86 16.34 -17.64
C SER A 4 10.58 17.50 -16.95
N LEU A 5 10.03 18.72 -16.96
CA LEU A 5 10.66 19.90 -16.36
C LEU A 5 10.18 20.18 -14.93
N ASP A 6 9.00 19.71 -14.50
CA ASP A 6 8.47 20.02 -13.17
C ASP A 6 9.12 19.20 -12.03
N VAL A 7 9.83 18.11 -12.36
CA VAL A 7 10.39 17.20 -11.34
C VAL A 7 11.66 17.76 -10.69
N VAL A 8 12.42 18.60 -11.42
CA VAL A 8 13.68 19.16 -10.89
C VAL A 8 13.41 20.41 -10.04
N ASP A 9 12.33 21.15 -10.31
CA ASP A 9 11.99 22.40 -9.60
C ASP A 9 11.23 22.18 -8.27
N GLU A 10 10.73 20.97 -8.01
CA GLU A 10 9.98 20.67 -6.77
C GLU A 10 10.85 20.70 -5.51
N HIS A 11 12.18 20.66 -5.66
CA HIS A 11 13.13 20.75 -4.54
C HIS A 11 13.30 22.16 -3.96
N GLN A 12 12.82 23.21 -4.65
CA GLN A 12 13.05 24.62 -4.28
C GLN A 12 11.76 25.39 -3.94
N CYS A 13 10.57 24.88 -4.27
CA CYS A 13 9.33 25.51 -3.83
C CYS A 13 9.02 25.12 -2.37
N LYS A 14 8.83 26.09 -1.48
CA LYS A 14 8.17 25.86 -0.18
C LYS A 14 6.77 25.33 -0.45
N THR A 15 6.63 24.01 -0.59
CA THR A 15 5.36 23.33 -0.80
C THR A 15 4.53 23.50 0.46
N SER A 16 3.61 24.48 0.42
CA SER A 16 2.63 24.71 1.47
C SER A 16 1.47 23.76 1.23
N ILE A 17 1.07 23.07 2.29
CA ILE A 17 -0.04 22.11 2.21
C ILE A 17 -1.33 22.94 2.09
N PRO A 18 -2.15 22.74 1.05
CA PRO A 18 -3.36 23.53 0.85
C PRO A 18 -4.34 23.33 2.01
N LYS A 19 -5.15 24.36 2.28
CA LYS A 19 -6.21 24.28 3.30
C LYS A 19 -7.13 23.10 3.00
N GLN A 20 -7.35 22.26 4.00
CA GLN A 20 -8.18 21.07 3.86
C GLN A 20 -9.65 21.41 4.12
N GLU A 21 -10.52 21.03 3.19
CA GLU A 21 -11.97 21.17 3.36
C GLU A 21 -12.58 19.83 3.74
N ILE A 22 -13.15 19.76 4.96
CA ILE A 22 -13.82 18.54 5.43
C ILE A 22 -15.23 18.53 4.84
N THR A 23 -15.37 17.82 3.72
CA THR A 23 -16.68 17.57 3.11
C THR A 23 -17.05 16.10 3.29
N LYS A 24 -18.34 15.83 3.49
CA LYS A 24 -18.83 14.45 3.42
C LYS A 24 -18.69 13.99 1.96
N PRO A 25 -18.02 12.87 1.69
CA PRO A 25 -17.86 12.39 0.33
C PRO A 25 -19.25 12.13 -0.26
N LYS A 26 -19.63 12.93 -1.26
CA LYS A 26 -20.82 12.65 -2.05
C LYS A 26 -20.50 11.44 -2.92
N ILE A 27 -21.07 10.30 -2.56
CA ILE A 27 -20.99 9.07 -3.34
C ILE A 27 -21.90 9.24 -4.57
N LYS A 28 -21.45 10.06 -5.52
CA LYS A 28 -22.07 10.20 -6.84
C LYS A 28 -21.13 9.54 -7.85
N GLY A 29 -21.42 8.30 -8.24
CA GLY A 29 -20.62 7.56 -9.21
C GLY A 29 -20.81 6.05 -9.15
N LYS A 30 -20.20 5.34 -10.11
CA LYS A 30 -20.22 3.87 -10.22
C LYS A 30 -19.27 3.23 -9.20
N ILE A 31 -19.63 3.19 -7.92
CA ILE A 31 -18.83 2.55 -6.84
C ILE A 31 -18.58 1.06 -7.12
N PHE A 32 -19.53 0.44 -7.80
CA PHE A 32 -19.52 -1.00 -8.09
C PHE A 32 -18.33 -1.40 -8.97
N SER A 33 -17.94 -0.54 -9.91
CA SER A 33 -16.83 -0.84 -10.82
C SER A 33 -15.48 -0.92 -10.09
N PRO A 34 -15.05 0.06 -9.27
CA PRO A 34 -13.92 -0.06 -8.35
C PRO A 34 -13.96 -1.32 -7.47
N LEU A 35 -15.14 -1.68 -6.94
CA LEU A 35 -15.29 -2.85 -6.08
C LEU A 35 -15.06 -4.17 -6.83
N ILE A 36 -15.60 -4.30 -8.05
CA ILE A 36 -15.34 -5.47 -8.91
C ILE A 36 -13.83 -5.58 -9.22
N GLY A 37 -13.19 -4.47 -9.58
CA GLY A 37 -11.76 -4.45 -9.86
C GLY A 37 -10.94 -4.89 -8.66
N ALA A 38 -11.33 -4.45 -7.45
CA ALA A 38 -10.70 -4.88 -6.21
C ALA A 38 -10.88 -6.38 -5.98
N LEU A 39 -12.10 -6.89 -6.18
CA LEU A 39 -12.44 -8.29 -5.95
C LEU A 39 -11.66 -9.25 -6.85
N ILE A 40 -11.43 -8.86 -8.11
CA ILE A 40 -10.66 -9.67 -9.06
C ILE A 40 -9.15 -9.54 -8.82
N ALA A 41 -8.65 -8.33 -8.55
CA ALA A 41 -7.21 -8.10 -8.45
C ALA A 41 -6.59 -8.53 -7.10
N SER A 42 -7.36 -8.51 -6.02
CA SER A 42 -6.83 -8.80 -4.66
C SER A 42 -6.42 -10.26 -4.45
N PRO A 43 -7.19 -11.27 -4.89
CA PRO A 43 -6.76 -12.67 -4.81
C PRO A 43 -5.47 -12.91 -5.60
N LEU A 44 -5.38 -12.36 -6.82
CA LEU A 44 -4.19 -12.48 -7.66
C LEU A 44 -2.95 -11.93 -6.95
N SER A 45 -3.08 -10.76 -6.31
CA SER A 45 -1.97 -10.17 -5.56
C SER A 45 -1.61 -10.93 -4.29
N SER A 46 -2.55 -11.63 -3.66
CA SER A 46 -2.26 -12.39 -2.44
C SER A 46 -1.61 -13.75 -2.75
N LEU A 47 -1.99 -14.36 -3.87
CA LEU A 47 -1.48 -15.67 -4.28
C LEU A 47 -0.12 -15.55 -4.99
N LEU A 48 0.03 -14.57 -5.88
CA LEU A 48 1.24 -14.42 -6.69
C LEU A 48 2.36 -13.70 -5.91
N PRO A 49 3.60 -14.24 -5.92
CA PRO A 49 4.75 -13.59 -5.31
C PRO A 49 5.11 -12.29 -6.04
N GLY A 50 5.48 -11.25 -5.29
CA GLY A 50 5.93 -9.97 -5.85
C GLY A 50 4.81 -8.96 -6.17
N LEU A 51 3.54 -9.33 -6.03
CA LEU A 51 2.40 -8.41 -6.15
C LEU A 51 1.95 -7.92 -4.76
N GLY A 52 1.92 -6.60 -4.57
CA GLY A 52 1.35 -5.97 -3.37
C GLY A 52 0.01 -5.28 -3.64
N SER A 53 -0.64 -4.78 -2.59
CA SER A 53 -1.95 -4.09 -2.69
C SER A 53 -1.93 -2.89 -3.66
N GLY A 54 -0.81 -2.16 -3.77
CA GLY A 54 -0.65 -1.11 -4.78
C GLY A 54 -0.66 -1.63 -6.22
N GLN A 55 -0.10 -2.82 -6.46
CA GLN A 55 -0.14 -3.49 -7.77
C GLN A 55 -1.54 -4.00 -8.06
N ALA A 56 -2.20 -4.59 -7.05
CA ALA A 56 -3.60 -5.01 -7.13
C ALA A 56 -4.52 -3.84 -7.50
N ALA A 57 -4.33 -2.67 -6.89
CA ALA A 57 -5.10 -1.47 -7.22
C ALA A 57 -4.86 -0.99 -8.65
N ILE A 58 -3.63 -1.08 -9.17
CA ILE A 58 -3.34 -0.70 -10.55
C ILE A 58 -3.96 -1.68 -11.54
N LEU A 59 -3.81 -2.99 -11.29
CA LEU A 59 -4.45 -4.03 -12.08
C LEU A 59 -5.98 -3.90 -12.06
N GLY A 60 -6.57 -3.77 -10.87
CA GLY A 60 -8.00 -3.53 -10.71
C GLY A 60 -8.46 -2.27 -11.46
N ASN A 61 -7.64 -1.22 -11.53
CA ASN A 61 -7.99 -0.01 -12.24
C ASN A 61 -7.94 -0.17 -13.76
N THR A 62 -7.10 -1.06 -14.28
CA THR A 62 -7.12 -1.41 -15.72
C THR A 62 -8.41 -2.10 -16.13
N ILE A 63 -8.98 -2.91 -15.23
CA ILE A 63 -10.26 -3.61 -15.42
C ILE A 63 -11.43 -2.64 -15.25
N SER A 64 -11.42 -1.86 -14.17
CA SER A 64 -12.54 -1.00 -13.77
C SER A 64 -12.54 0.38 -14.40
N LYS A 65 -11.44 0.81 -15.05
CA LYS A 65 -11.27 2.12 -15.73
C LYS A 65 -11.85 3.29 -14.93
N THR A 66 -11.35 3.43 -13.71
CA THR A 66 -11.98 4.26 -12.69
C THR A 66 -11.34 5.66 -12.61
N ASP A 67 -12.15 6.64 -12.21
CA ASP A 67 -11.71 8.03 -12.02
C ASP A 67 -10.87 8.20 -10.73
N ARG A 68 -10.38 9.42 -10.46
CA ARG A 68 -9.55 9.67 -9.27
C ARG A 68 -10.24 9.28 -7.96
N ARG A 69 -11.55 9.54 -7.81
CA ARG A 69 -12.27 9.21 -6.58
C ARG A 69 -12.50 7.71 -6.47
N GLY A 70 -12.94 7.06 -7.54
CA GLY A 70 -13.08 5.61 -7.51
C GLY A 70 -11.72 4.91 -7.32
N PHE A 71 -10.59 5.49 -7.75
CA PHE A 71 -9.28 4.87 -7.57
C PHE A 71 -8.92 4.81 -6.08
N LEU A 72 -9.32 5.81 -5.30
CA LEU A 72 -9.19 5.77 -3.84
C LEU A 72 -10.09 4.70 -3.21
N ILE A 73 -11.32 4.52 -3.72
CA ILE A 73 -12.22 3.44 -3.29
C ILE A 73 -11.61 2.07 -3.61
N LEU A 74 -11.10 1.89 -4.82
CA LEU A 74 -10.41 0.70 -5.28
C LEU A 74 -9.18 0.40 -4.42
N LEU A 75 -8.35 1.40 -4.13
CA LEU A 75 -7.15 1.24 -3.30
C LEU A 75 -7.51 0.84 -1.86
N GLY A 76 -8.53 1.45 -1.28
CA GLY A 76 -9.04 1.06 0.04
C GLY A 76 -9.58 -0.37 0.05
N ALA A 77 -10.44 -0.71 -0.92
CA ALA A 77 -11.02 -2.04 -1.05
C ALA A 77 -9.95 -3.12 -1.28
N THR A 78 -8.99 -2.88 -2.15
CA THR A 78 -7.88 -3.81 -2.42
C THR A 78 -7.02 -4.02 -1.19
N ASN A 79 -6.69 -2.98 -0.42
CA ASN A 79 -5.89 -3.15 0.80
C ASN A 79 -6.60 -4.04 1.85
N THR A 80 -7.91 -3.83 2.04
CA THR A 80 -8.71 -4.65 2.96
C THR A 80 -8.85 -6.08 2.46
N LEU A 81 -9.13 -6.28 1.17
CA LEU A 81 -9.28 -7.61 0.59
C LEU A 81 -7.96 -8.38 0.59
N VAL A 82 -6.83 -7.75 0.22
CA VAL A 82 -5.50 -8.38 0.28
C VAL A 82 -5.16 -8.83 1.70
N MET A 83 -5.55 -8.07 2.73
CA MET A 83 -5.38 -8.51 4.12
C MET A 83 -6.20 -9.78 4.44
N GLY A 84 -7.48 -9.82 4.05
CA GLY A 84 -8.31 -11.03 4.23
C GLY A 84 -7.78 -12.24 3.44
N PHE A 85 -7.45 -12.03 2.16
CA PHE A 85 -6.85 -13.07 1.31
C PHE A 85 -5.47 -13.51 1.78
N SER A 86 -4.72 -12.66 2.50
CA SER A 86 -3.43 -13.04 3.09
C SER A 86 -3.60 -14.14 4.14
N PHE A 87 -4.70 -14.16 4.90
CA PHE A 87 -4.97 -15.24 5.86
C PHE A 87 -5.46 -16.51 5.16
N ILE A 88 -6.25 -16.37 4.09
CA ILE A 88 -6.64 -17.51 3.25
C ILE A 88 -5.40 -18.13 2.59
N SER A 89 -4.48 -17.31 2.08
CA SER A 89 -3.22 -17.75 1.47
C SER A 89 -2.31 -18.43 2.50
N LEU A 90 -2.29 -17.92 3.74
CA LEU A 90 -1.58 -18.56 4.85
C LEU A 90 -2.15 -19.95 5.16
N TYR A 91 -3.48 -20.11 5.16
CA TYR A 91 -4.12 -21.41 5.35
C TYR A 91 -3.83 -22.39 4.21
N LEU A 92 -3.95 -21.95 2.95
CA LEU A 92 -3.84 -22.84 1.78
C LEU A 92 -2.39 -23.17 1.38
N ILE A 93 -1.48 -22.20 1.48
CA ILE A 93 -0.11 -22.30 0.95
C ILE A 93 0.92 -22.36 2.10
N SER A 94 0.50 -22.13 3.35
CA SER A 94 1.40 -22.03 4.51
C SER A 94 2.52 -20.99 4.31
N ARG A 95 2.21 -19.95 3.53
CA ARG A 95 3.13 -18.84 3.24
C ARG A 95 2.52 -17.53 3.71
N THR A 96 3.32 -16.75 4.41
CA THR A 96 2.94 -15.43 4.92
C THR A 96 3.18 -14.37 3.86
N ARG A 97 2.25 -13.42 3.74
CA ARG A 97 2.31 -12.29 2.78
C ARG A 97 2.25 -10.92 3.45
N THR A 98 1.85 -10.89 4.72
CA THR A 98 1.73 -9.67 5.52
C THR A 98 2.36 -9.90 6.89
N GLY A 99 2.83 -8.84 7.55
CA GLY A 99 3.40 -8.93 8.89
C GLY A 99 2.39 -9.47 9.92
N ALA A 100 1.10 -9.13 9.78
CA ALA A 100 0.04 -9.68 10.62
C ALA A 100 -0.11 -11.20 10.44
N ALA A 101 -0.03 -11.70 9.20
CA ALA A 101 -0.03 -13.13 8.92
C ALA A 101 1.21 -13.83 9.49
N VAL A 102 2.39 -13.19 9.49
CA VAL A 102 3.60 -13.71 10.14
C VAL A 102 3.38 -13.88 11.65
N ALA A 103 2.96 -12.82 12.33
CA ALA A 103 2.73 -12.85 13.77
C ALA A 103 1.72 -13.92 14.18
N ILE A 104 0.61 -14.05 13.44
CA ILE A 104 -0.40 -15.07 13.70
C ILE A 104 0.14 -16.48 13.45
N SER A 105 0.94 -16.67 12.39
CA SER A 105 1.57 -17.96 12.09
C SER A 105 2.50 -18.42 13.21
N GLU A 106 3.28 -17.50 13.78
CA GLU A 106 4.18 -17.78 14.90
C GLU A 106 3.43 -18.07 16.21
N LEU A 107 2.30 -17.39 16.45
CA LEU A 107 1.51 -17.56 17.67
C LEU A 107 0.71 -18.86 17.71
N ILE A 108 0.12 -19.26 16.59
CA ILE A 108 -0.87 -20.35 16.57
C ILE A 108 -0.23 -21.70 16.22
N GLY A 109 0.85 -21.71 15.43
CA GLY A 109 1.60 -22.93 15.06
C GLY A 109 0.86 -23.91 14.12
N GLY A 110 -0.46 -24.07 14.26
CA GLY A 110 -1.29 -24.96 13.45
C GLY A 110 -2.57 -24.30 12.92
N PHE A 111 -2.79 -24.38 11.61
CA PHE A 111 -3.96 -23.78 10.97
C PHE A 111 -5.05 -24.81 10.71
N SER A 112 -6.16 -24.69 11.44
CA SER A 112 -7.41 -25.40 11.14
C SER A 112 -8.41 -24.45 10.48
N ILE A 113 -9.43 -25.01 9.81
CA ILE A 113 -10.50 -24.21 9.21
C ILE A 113 -11.23 -23.34 10.26
N ASN A 114 -11.37 -23.85 11.48
CA ASN A 114 -12.01 -23.13 12.59
C ASN A 114 -11.20 -21.88 12.98
N VAL A 115 -9.88 -22.02 13.03
CA VAL A 115 -8.96 -20.90 13.30
C VAL A 115 -9.03 -19.87 12.17
N LEU A 116 -9.07 -20.30 10.91
CA LEU A 116 -9.20 -19.38 9.78
C LEU A 116 -10.49 -18.56 9.87
N VAL A 117 -11.63 -19.22 10.14
CA VAL A 117 -12.92 -18.54 10.30
C VAL A 117 -12.87 -17.56 11.46
N LEU A 118 -12.29 -17.95 12.60
CA LEU A 118 -12.10 -17.06 13.75
C LEU A 118 -11.28 -15.82 13.39
N ILE A 119 -10.15 -15.99 12.71
CA ILE A 119 -9.30 -14.87 12.26
C ILE A 119 -10.06 -13.94 11.33
N LEU A 120 -10.84 -14.48 10.37
CA LEU A 120 -11.61 -13.66 9.43
C LEU A 120 -12.71 -12.86 10.14
N VAL A 121 -13.40 -13.46 11.11
CA VAL A 121 -14.41 -12.75 11.93
C VAL A 121 -13.76 -11.64 12.74
N ILE A 122 -12.64 -11.92 13.42
CA ILE A 122 -11.92 -10.91 14.20
C ILE A 122 -11.39 -9.80 13.29
N ALA A 123 -10.83 -10.14 12.12
CA ALA A 123 -10.36 -9.17 11.14
C ALA A 123 -11.48 -8.25 10.64
N LEU A 124 -12.70 -8.79 10.47
CA LEU A 124 -13.87 -8.00 10.08
C LEU A 124 -14.30 -7.03 11.18
N ILE A 125 -14.36 -7.51 12.44
CA ILE A 125 -14.66 -6.65 13.61
C ILE A 125 -13.59 -5.57 13.76
N ALA A 126 -12.31 -5.93 13.69
CA ALA A 126 -11.19 -4.99 13.74
C ALA A 126 -11.25 -3.98 12.59
N GLY A 127 -11.65 -4.40 11.39
CA GLY A 127 -11.87 -3.53 10.24
C GLY A 127 -12.96 -2.48 10.48
N ILE A 128 -14.07 -2.87 11.09
CA ILE A 128 -15.16 -1.94 11.46
C ILE A 128 -14.66 -0.90 12.48
N ILE A 129 -13.96 -1.35 13.53
CA ILE A 129 -13.38 -0.43 14.54
C ILE A 129 -12.36 0.51 13.88
N SER A 130 -11.50 -0.04 13.02
CA SER A 130 -10.49 0.72 12.28
C SER A 130 -11.12 1.76 11.36
N PHE A 131 -12.30 1.50 10.77
CA PHE A 131 -13.00 2.48 9.94
C PHE A 131 -13.37 3.74 10.75
N PHE A 132 -14.01 3.57 11.91
CA PHE A 132 -14.36 4.70 12.78
C PHE A 132 -13.12 5.44 13.30
N LEU A 133 -12.10 4.69 13.71
CA LEU A 133 -10.83 5.27 14.16
C LEU A 133 -10.13 6.05 13.04
N THR A 134 -10.14 5.52 11.82
CA THR A 134 -9.56 6.18 10.64
C THR A 134 -10.30 7.48 10.32
N LEU A 135 -11.64 7.52 10.41
CA LEU A 135 -12.40 8.75 10.22
C LEU A 135 -12.03 9.82 11.25
N PHE A 136 -11.89 9.42 12.52
CA PHE A 136 -11.48 10.32 13.60
C PHE A 136 -10.06 10.86 13.38
N LEU A 137 -9.09 9.98 13.11
CA LEU A 137 -7.70 10.34 12.84
C LEU A 137 -7.59 11.22 11.58
N ALA A 138 -8.28 10.87 10.50
CA ALA A 138 -8.24 11.64 9.25
C ALA A 138 -8.71 13.08 9.48
N LYS A 139 -9.80 13.28 10.24
CA LYS A 139 -10.29 14.63 10.59
C LYS A 139 -9.28 15.38 11.47
N PHE A 140 -8.73 14.71 12.48
CA PHE A 140 -7.74 15.29 13.38
C PHE A 140 -6.48 15.76 12.63
N PHE A 141 -5.91 14.89 11.78
CA PHE A 141 -4.71 15.21 11.01
C PHE A 141 -4.99 16.27 9.94
N SER A 142 -6.12 16.18 9.22
CA SER A 142 -6.49 17.13 8.17
C SER A 142 -6.57 18.59 8.67
N LEU A 143 -7.02 18.80 9.91
CA LEU A 143 -7.06 20.13 10.54
C LEU A 143 -5.69 20.65 10.98
N ARG A 144 -4.74 19.76 11.26
CA ARG A 144 -3.41 20.10 11.81
C ARG A 144 -2.33 20.14 10.75
N ILE A 145 -2.49 19.41 9.64
CA ILE A 145 -1.47 19.23 8.62
C ILE A 145 -1.08 20.54 7.93
N THR A 146 -2.02 21.48 7.81
CA THR A 146 -1.79 22.83 7.25
C THR A 146 -0.84 23.69 8.08
N LYS A 147 -0.65 23.36 9.37
CA LYS A 147 0.28 24.06 10.27
C LYS A 147 1.71 23.50 10.21
N ILE A 148 1.90 22.34 9.58
CA ILE A 148 3.17 21.63 9.52
C ILE A 148 3.79 21.87 8.14
N SER A 149 5.04 22.34 8.11
CA SER A 149 5.77 22.45 6.84
C SER A 149 6.06 21.06 6.27
N TYR A 150 5.78 20.87 4.97
CA TYR A 150 6.00 19.61 4.26
C TYR A 150 7.43 19.06 4.45
N SER A 151 8.44 19.93 4.44
CA SER A 151 9.84 19.53 4.62
C SER A 151 10.13 18.89 5.99
N LYS A 152 9.53 19.40 7.08
CA LYS A 152 9.68 18.79 8.42
C LYS A 152 9.04 17.41 8.48
N LEU A 153 7.87 17.24 7.85
CA LEU A 153 7.18 15.96 7.80
C LEU A 153 8.00 14.92 7.00
N SER A 154 8.51 15.32 5.83
CA SER A 154 9.35 14.47 4.99
C SER A 154 10.66 14.07 5.70
N LYS A 155 11.39 15.03 6.31
CA LYS A 155 12.59 14.73 7.11
C LYS A 155 12.28 13.80 8.28
N GLY A 156 11.16 14.02 8.97
CA GLY A 156 10.70 13.15 10.05
C GLY A 156 10.49 11.71 9.58
N THR A 157 9.77 11.52 8.47
CA THR A 157 9.57 10.18 7.88
C THR A 157 10.89 9.52 7.48
N LEU A 158 11.82 10.28 6.92
CA LEU A 158 13.12 9.76 6.50
C LEU A 158 13.95 9.29 7.70
N ILE A 159 13.95 10.07 8.80
CA ILE A 159 14.62 9.70 10.05
C ILE A 159 14.03 8.42 10.63
N VAL A 160 12.70 8.33 10.72
CA VAL A 160 12.01 7.14 11.25
C VAL A 160 12.36 5.90 10.43
N ILE A 161 12.31 6.00 9.09
CA ILE A 161 12.67 4.87 8.21
C ILE A 161 14.14 4.49 8.39
N THR A 162 15.04 5.47 8.48
CA THR A 162 16.48 5.21 8.69
C THR A 162 16.74 4.48 10.01
N ILE A 163 16.09 4.89 11.10
CA ILE A 163 16.18 4.21 12.40
C ILE A 163 15.64 2.78 12.29
N LEU A 164 14.50 2.59 11.62
CA LEU A 164 13.89 1.27 11.48
C LEU A 164 14.78 0.32 10.68
N VAL A 165 15.41 0.81 9.60
CA VAL A 165 16.40 0.06 8.81
C VAL A 165 17.61 -0.34 9.68
N LEU A 166 18.10 0.58 10.51
CA LEU A 166 19.20 0.31 11.44
C LEU A 166 18.83 -0.74 12.50
N LEU A 167 17.61 -0.70 13.04
CA LEU A 167 17.16 -1.67 14.05
C LEU A 167 16.97 -3.07 13.46
N VAL A 168 16.35 -3.18 12.28
CA VAL A 168 16.00 -4.47 11.67
C VAL A 168 17.19 -5.09 10.93
N SER A 169 17.87 -4.30 10.10
CA SER A 169 18.89 -4.77 9.15
C SER A 169 20.31 -4.34 9.51
N LYS A 170 20.51 -3.63 10.63
CA LYS A 170 21.81 -3.12 11.09
C LYS A 170 22.46 -2.21 10.01
N PHE A 171 23.79 -2.11 10.04
CA PHE A 171 24.54 -1.22 9.15
C PHE A 171 24.48 -1.62 7.68
N SER A 172 24.39 -2.92 7.36
CA SER A 172 24.27 -3.39 5.97
C SER A 172 22.98 -2.90 5.31
N GLY A 173 21.90 -2.73 6.08
CA GLY A 173 20.64 -2.16 5.60
C GLY A 173 20.77 -0.73 5.08
N LEU A 174 21.68 0.08 5.63
CA LEU A 174 21.88 1.47 5.18
C LEU A 174 22.43 1.54 3.75
N VAL A 175 23.32 0.62 3.38
CA VAL A 175 23.85 0.56 2.00
C VAL A 175 22.73 0.26 1.01
N VAL A 176 21.88 -0.73 1.33
CA VAL A 176 20.71 -1.07 0.50
C VAL A 176 19.73 0.10 0.44
N PHE A 177 19.51 0.79 1.57
CA PHE A 177 18.64 1.96 1.64
C PHE A 177 19.15 3.11 0.76
N ALA A 178 20.45 3.37 0.73
CA ALA A 178 21.06 4.37 -0.13
C ALA A 178 20.87 4.02 -1.62
N ILE A 179 21.16 2.78 -2.01
CA ILE A 179 20.98 2.31 -3.39
C ILE A 179 19.49 2.39 -3.79
N ALA A 180 18.58 1.97 -2.91
CA ALA A 180 17.13 2.06 -3.14
C ALA A 180 16.65 3.51 -3.30
N THR A 181 17.27 4.45 -2.59
CA THR A 181 16.95 5.88 -2.72
C THR A 181 17.39 6.41 -4.08
N ILE A 182 18.61 6.05 -4.53
CA ILE A 182 19.14 6.44 -5.84
C ILE A 182 18.28 5.86 -6.97
N THR A 183 17.93 4.58 -6.92
CA THR A 183 17.06 3.95 -7.91
C THR A 183 15.66 4.59 -7.90
N GLY A 184 15.15 4.90 -6.70
CA GLY A 184 13.95 5.70 -6.45
C GLY A 184 13.93 7.00 -7.26
N ILE A 185 14.96 7.83 -7.07
CA ILE A 185 15.12 9.13 -7.74
C ILE A 185 15.26 8.94 -9.25
N TYR A 186 16.06 7.95 -9.69
CA TYR A 186 16.26 7.65 -11.10
C TYR A 186 14.96 7.36 -11.86
N CYS A 187 14.06 6.57 -11.27
CA CYS A 187 12.76 6.29 -11.90
C CYS A 187 11.86 7.53 -12.03
N ILE A 188 11.94 8.47 -11.08
CA ILE A 188 11.18 9.73 -11.15
C ILE A 188 11.75 10.59 -12.29
N SER A 189 13.08 10.64 -12.44
CA SER A 189 13.74 11.36 -13.53
C SER A 189 13.36 10.82 -14.91
N LEU A 190 13.13 9.50 -15.04
CA LEU A 190 12.64 8.88 -16.27
C LEU A 190 11.14 9.11 -16.54
N GLY A 191 10.39 9.72 -15.61
CA GLY A 191 8.95 9.90 -15.74
C GLY A 191 8.13 8.60 -15.68
N VAL A 192 8.73 7.51 -15.21
CA VAL A 192 8.08 6.19 -15.08
C VAL A 192 7.44 6.06 -13.70
N ARG A 193 6.33 5.33 -13.61
CA ARG A 193 5.67 5.05 -12.32
C ARG A 193 6.56 4.12 -11.48
N ARG A 194 6.84 4.49 -10.23
CA ARG A 194 7.63 3.67 -9.26
C ARG A 194 7.13 2.23 -9.12
N THR A 195 5.83 2.02 -9.32
CA THR A 195 5.19 0.71 -9.41
C THR A 195 5.94 -0.27 -10.33
N GLN A 196 6.51 0.20 -11.43
CA GLN A 196 7.21 -0.63 -12.43
C GLN A 196 8.50 -1.25 -11.87
N MET A 197 9.08 -0.67 -10.81
CA MET A 197 10.27 -1.24 -10.17
C MET A 197 10.04 -2.64 -9.62
N MET A 198 8.82 -2.96 -9.18
CA MET A 198 8.53 -4.32 -8.68
C MET A 198 8.60 -5.39 -9.78
N GLY A 199 8.67 -4.99 -11.06
CA GLY A 199 8.91 -5.90 -12.18
C GLY A 199 10.19 -6.73 -12.01
N CYS A 200 11.22 -6.20 -11.36
CA CYS A 200 12.46 -6.94 -11.12
C CYS A 200 12.29 -8.17 -10.21
N LEU A 201 11.25 -8.18 -9.36
CA LEU A 201 10.90 -9.34 -8.53
C LEU A 201 9.85 -10.21 -9.21
N LEU A 202 8.88 -9.60 -9.90
CA LEU A 202 7.80 -10.33 -10.56
C LEU A 202 8.28 -11.21 -11.70
N ILE A 203 9.17 -10.70 -12.57
CA ILE A 203 9.61 -11.46 -13.74
C ILE A 203 10.34 -12.75 -13.31
N PRO A 204 11.34 -12.71 -12.40
CA PRO A 204 12.00 -13.92 -11.96
C PRO A 204 11.07 -14.91 -11.25
N THR A 205 10.14 -14.42 -10.42
CA THR A 205 9.24 -15.33 -9.69
C THR A 205 8.22 -15.99 -10.61
N ILE A 206 7.70 -15.27 -11.60
CA ILE A 206 6.81 -15.87 -12.62
C ILE A 206 7.55 -16.94 -13.41
N ILE A 207 8.78 -16.66 -13.86
CA ILE A 207 9.59 -17.64 -14.59
C ILE A 207 9.86 -18.87 -13.73
N PHE A 208 10.28 -18.69 -12.48
CA PHE A 208 10.60 -19.80 -11.57
C PHE A 208 9.41 -20.73 -11.24
N TYR A 209 8.18 -20.21 -11.23
CA TYR A 209 6.99 -21.01 -10.93
C TYR A 209 6.29 -21.56 -12.18
N LEU A 210 6.58 -21.02 -13.37
CA LEU A 210 5.93 -21.42 -14.63
C LEU A 210 6.80 -22.34 -15.50
N VAL A 211 8.13 -22.24 -15.39
CA VAL A 211 9.13 -23.09 -16.07
C VAL A 211 9.67 -24.10 -15.07
#